data_AF-A0A1I5GLE6-F1
#
_entry.id   AF-A0A1I5GLE6-F1
#
_cell.length_a   1.000
_cell.length_b   1.000
_cell.length_c   1.000
_cell.angle_alpha   90.00
_cell.angle_beta   90.00
_cell.angle_gamma   90.00
#
_symmetry.space_group_name_H-M   'P 1'
#
loop_
_entity.id
_entity.type
_entity.pdbx_description
1 polymer ?
#
loop_
_entity_poly.entity_id
_entity_poly.type
_entity_poly.pdbx_seq_one_letter_code
_entity_poly.pdbx_strand_id
1 'polypeptide(L)'
;MTDPSLAETKCAQAWHAQVQYHQERAAQEQGLARRSRSETARTAHRVLSERHLQLAASAELAAGMAGAESPQSSSLQHTGWLMRKSYGV
;
A
#
# COMPACT_ATOMS: atom_id res chain seq x y z
N MET A 1 -18.24 3.24 -27.17
CA MET A 1 -18.83 3.78 -25.94
C MET A 1 -18.33 2.94 -24.78
N THR A 2 -17.52 3.49 -23.89
CA THR A 2 -17.04 2.76 -22.71
C THR A 2 -18.13 2.81 -21.65
N ASP A 3 -18.54 1.65 -21.15
CA ASP A 3 -19.56 1.55 -20.11
C ASP A 3 -19.02 2.13 -18.79
N PRO A 4 -19.61 3.21 -18.24
CA PRO A 4 -19.17 3.81 -16.99
C PRO A 4 -19.27 2.82 -15.81
N SER A 5 -20.22 1.89 -15.83
CA SER A 5 -20.37 0.85 -14.80
C SER A 5 -19.17 -0.10 -14.76
N LEU A 6 -18.62 -0.44 -15.94
CA LEU A 6 -17.40 -1.24 -16.04
C LEU A 6 -16.16 -0.47 -15.57
N ALA A 7 -16.12 0.85 -15.72
CA ALA A 7 -15.02 1.68 -15.26
C ALA A 7 -15.01 1.82 -13.72
N GLU A 8 -16.18 2.03 -13.12
CA GLU A 8 -16.36 2.08 -11.66
C GLU A 8 -15.99 0.75 -11.01
N THR A 9 -16.44 -0.37 -11.60
CA THR A 9 -16.10 -1.71 -11.10
C THR A 9 -14.59 -1.97 -11.12
N LYS A 10 -13.89 -1.55 -12.19
CA LYS A 10 -12.42 -1.68 -12.29
C LYS A 10 -11.69 -0.79 -11.29
N CYS A 11 -12.20 0.41 -11.03
CA CYS A 11 -11.64 1.32 -10.02
C CYS A 11 -11.75 0.71 -8.61
N ALA A 12 -12.93 0.20 -8.26
CA ALA A 12 -13.15 -0.47 -6.97
C ALA A 12 -12.23 -1.70 -6.81
N GLN A 13 -12.09 -2.52 -7.86
CA GLN A 13 -11.15 -3.66 -7.86
C GLN A 13 -9.69 -3.22 -7.67
N ALA A 14 -9.27 -2.12 -8.29
CA ALA A 14 -7.92 -1.59 -8.11
C ALA A 14 -7.67 -1.10 -6.68
N TRP A 15 -8.66 -0.45 -6.04
CA TRP A 15 -8.57 -0.08 -4.64
C TRP A 15 -8.55 -1.30 -3.71
N HIS A 16 -9.35 -2.32 -3.96
CA HIS A 16 -9.28 -3.58 -3.20
C HIS A 16 -7.92 -4.27 -3.32
N ALA A 17 -7.29 -4.23 -4.49
CA ALA A 17 -5.92 -4.74 -4.65
C ALA A 17 -4.90 -3.94 -3.80
N GLN A 18 -5.09 -2.63 -3.64
CA GLN A 18 -4.25 -1.81 -2.75
C GLN A 18 -4.48 -2.15 -1.27
N VAL A 19 -5.74 -2.41 -0.87
CA VAL A 19 -6.06 -2.89 0.49
C VAL A 19 -5.29 -4.17 0.79
N GLN A 20 -5.38 -5.17 -0.10
CA GLN A 20 -4.68 -6.44 0.07
C GLN A 20 -3.16 -6.25 0.13
N TYR A 21 -2.59 -5.47 -0.80
CA TYR A 21 -1.16 -5.18 -0.81
C TYR A 21 -0.68 -4.60 0.53
N HIS A 22 -1.38 -3.61 1.07
CA HIS A 22 -1.00 -2.98 2.32
C HIS A 22 -1.20 -3.89 3.54
N GLN A 23 -2.22 -4.75 3.55
CA GLN A 23 -2.38 -5.77 4.59
C GLN A 23 -1.22 -6.80 4.58
N GLU A 24 -0.83 -7.28 3.40
CA GLU A 24 0.30 -8.20 3.25
C GLU A 24 1.62 -7.57 3.70
N ARG A 25 1.87 -6.30 3.33
CA ARG A 25 3.04 -5.54 3.80
C ARG A 25 3.02 -5.36 5.32
N ALA A 26 1.87 -5.03 5.90
CA ALA A 26 1.74 -4.90 7.35
C ALA A 26 2.09 -6.20 8.08
N ALA A 27 1.62 -7.35 7.56
CA ALA A 27 1.95 -8.67 8.11
C ALA A 27 3.44 -9.00 7.99
N GLN A 28 4.07 -8.66 6.87
CA GLN A 28 5.51 -8.83 6.67
C GLN A 28 6.32 -8.01 7.69
N GLU A 29 5.99 -6.73 7.88
CA GLU A 29 6.67 -5.86 8.85
C GLU A 29 6.48 -6.36 10.29
N GLN A 30 5.31 -6.89 10.66
CA GLN A 30 5.10 -7.54 11.96
C GLN A 30 6.03 -8.75 12.14
N GLY A 31 6.17 -9.57 11.09
CA GLY A 31 7.11 -10.70 11.10
C GLY A 31 8.56 -10.26 11.31
N LEU A 32 8.97 -9.15 10.67
CA LEU A 32 10.30 -8.57 10.85
C LEU A 32 10.49 -7.99 12.26
N ALA A 33 9.50 -7.29 12.79
CA ALA A 33 9.52 -6.78 14.17
C ALA A 33 9.72 -7.93 15.18
N ARG A 34 8.98 -9.04 15.03
CA ARG A 34 9.10 -10.22 15.91
C ARG A 34 10.49 -10.85 15.88
N ARG A 35 11.13 -10.89 14.71
CA ARG A 35 12.48 -11.48 14.54
C ARG A 35 13.63 -10.51 14.87
N SER A 36 13.33 -9.22 15.03
CA SER A 36 14.36 -8.21 15.24
C SER A 36 15.01 -8.32 16.63
N ARG A 37 16.35 -8.32 16.63
CA ARG A 37 17.19 -8.33 17.84
C ARG A 37 17.50 -6.92 18.36
N SER A 38 17.25 -5.89 17.56
CA SER A 38 17.43 -4.49 17.96
C SER A 38 16.08 -3.86 18.29
N GLU A 39 16.01 -3.18 19.44
CA GLU A 39 14.82 -2.45 19.84
C GLU A 39 14.45 -1.36 18.84
N THR A 40 15.42 -0.57 18.38
CA THR A 40 15.20 0.47 17.37
C THR A 40 14.63 -0.12 16.08
N ALA A 41 15.19 -1.22 15.59
CA ALA A 41 14.70 -1.88 14.38
C ALA A 41 13.29 -2.49 14.60
N ARG A 42 13.04 -3.07 15.77
CA ARG A 42 11.71 -3.59 16.13
C ARG A 42 10.66 -2.48 16.13
N THR A 43 10.97 -1.33 16.72
CA THR A 43 10.08 -0.16 16.75
C THR A 43 9.85 0.38 15.35
N ALA A 44 10.89 0.49 14.52
CA ALA A 44 10.74 0.91 13.12
C ALA A 44 9.79 -0.01 12.34
N HIS A 45 9.95 -1.33 12.45
CA HIS A 45 9.05 -2.29 11.79
C HIS A 45 7.61 -2.21 12.31
N ARG A 46 7.40 -1.93 13.61
CA ARG A 46 6.04 -1.71 14.16
C ARG A 46 5.38 -0.47 13.55
N VAL A 47 6.10 0.66 13.51
CA VAL A 47 5.60 1.90 12.90
C VAL A 47 5.28 1.69 11.42
N LEU A 48 6.13 0.96 10.68
CA LEU A 48 5.87 0.64 9.27
C LEU A 48 4.63 -0.25 9.10
N SER A 49 4.43 -1.24 9.97
CA SER A 49 3.22 -2.06 9.97
C SER A 49 1.97 -1.23 10.20
N GLU A 50 1.96 -0.37 11.22
CA GLU A 50 0.85 0.53 11.54
C GLU A 50 0.52 1.46 10.37
N ARG A 51 1.55 2.03 9.74
CA ARG A 51 1.38 2.88 8.56
C ARG A 51 0.73 2.12 7.40
N HIS A 52 1.14 0.87 7.16
CA HIS A 52 0.50 0.05 6.13
C HIS A 52 -0.96 -0.25 6.46
N LEU A 53 -1.31 -0.51 7.72
CA LEU A 53 -2.71 -0.70 8.12
C LEU A 53 -3.55 0.57 7.91
N GLN A 54 -3.01 1.76 8.20
CA GLN A 54 -3.68 3.04 7.92
C GLN A 54 -3.92 3.25 6.41
N LEU A 55 -2.94 2.89 5.58
CA LEU A 55 -3.07 2.96 4.12
C LEU A 55 -4.10 1.95 3.59
N ALA A 56 -4.15 0.74 4.15
CA ALA A 56 -5.19 -0.24 3.82
C ALA A 56 -6.59 0.29 4.15
N ALA A 57 -6.79 0.85 5.34
CA ALA A 57 -8.06 1.45 5.74
C ALA A 57 -8.45 2.61 4.82
N SER A 58 -7.49 3.45 4.42
CA SER A 58 -7.73 4.55 3.48
C SER A 58 -8.13 4.05 2.09
N ALA A 59 -7.48 2.98 1.60
CA ALA A 59 -7.82 2.34 0.33
C ALA A 59 -9.21 1.68 0.38
N GLU A 60 -9.61 1.12 1.52
CA GLU A 60 -10.93 0.53 1.72
C GLU A 60 -12.05 1.58 1.69
N LEU A 61 -11.80 2.75 2.30
CA LEU A 61 -12.70 3.90 2.17
C LEU A 61 -12.84 4.35 0.71
N ALA A 62 -11.73 4.45 -0.03
CA ALA A 62 -11.74 4.83 -1.44
C ALA A 62 -12.45 3.81 -2.34
N ALA A 63 -12.36 2.51 -2.03
CA ALA A 63 -13.07 1.46 -2.75
C ALA A 63 -14.60 1.60 -2.66
N GLY A 64 -15.11 2.16 -1.55
CA GLY A 64 -16.54 2.41 -1.33
C GLY A 64 -17.04 3.76 -1.85
N MET A 65 -16.16 4.63 -2.34
CA MET A 65 -16.53 5.97 -2.81
C MET A 65 -16.93 5.96 -4.28
N ALA A 66 -18.16 6.42 -4.57
CA ALA A 66 -18.60 6.64 -5.94
C ALA A 66 -17.74 7.73 -6.62
N GLY A 67 -17.25 7.44 -7.83
CA GLY A 67 -16.41 8.36 -8.59
C GLY A 67 -14.99 8.53 -8.04
N ALA A 68 -14.52 7.64 -7.17
CA ALA A 68 -13.11 7.63 -6.78
C ALA A 68 -12.21 7.48 -8.03
N GLU A 69 -11.14 8.27 -8.09
CA GLU A 69 -10.11 8.05 -9.10
C GLU A 69 -9.38 6.74 -8.80
N SER A 70 -8.93 6.03 -9.84
CA SER A 70 -8.12 4.83 -9.68
C SER A 70 -6.85 5.14 -8.87
N PRO A 71 -6.42 4.23 -7.98
CA PRO A 71 -5.19 4.44 -7.22
C PRO A 71 -4.03 4.62 -8.18
N GLN A 72 -3.28 5.71 -8.01
CA GLN A 72 -2.02 5.86 -8.72
C GLN A 72 -1.05 4.81 -8.20
N SER A 73 -0.50 3.98 -9.10
CA SER A 73 0.46 2.94 -8.75
C SER A 73 1.74 3.57 -8.19
N SER A 74 1.76 3.74 -6.87
CA SER A 74 2.92 4.27 -6.17
C SER A 74 4.04 3.23 -6.09
N SER A 75 3.77 1.94 -6.32
CA SER A 75 4.78 0.89 -6.20
C SER A 75 5.91 1.05 -7.22
N LEU A 76 5.61 1.32 -8.49
CA LEU A 76 6.65 1.49 -9.52
C LEU A 76 7.36 2.84 -9.40
N GLN A 77 6.63 3.92 -9.12
CA GLN A 77 7.23 5.26 -9.01
C GLN A 77 8.04 5.42 -7.72
N HIS A 78 7.54 4.93 -6.59
CA HIS A 78 8.20 5.03 -5.30
C HIS A 78 9.35 4.04 -5.17
N THR A 79 9.20 2.79 -5.64
CA THR A 79 10.33 1.83 -5.67
C THR A 79 11.38 2.26 -6.69
N GLY A 80 10.99 2.79 -7.86
CA GLY A 80 11.93 3.35 -8.84
C GLY A 80 12.63 4.63 -8.35
N TRP A 81 11.98 5.43 -7.51
CA TRP A 81 12.59 6.59 -6.85
C TRP A 81 13.54 6.16 -5.73
N LEU A 82 13.14 5.21 -4.87
CA LEU A 82 13.97 4.65 -3.81
C LEU A 82 15.19 3.89 -4.37
N MET A 83 15.04 3.13 -5.45
CA MET A 83 16.17 2.47 -6.14
C MET A 83 17.15 3.49 -6.70
N ARG A 84 16.67 4.57 -7.34
CA ARG A 84 17.55 5.67 -7.81
C ARG A 84 18.25 6.41 -6.68
N LYS A 85 17.60 6.58 -5.53
CA LYS A 85 18.19 7.20 -4.33
C LYS A 85 19.23 6.30 -3.66
N SER A 86 19.02 4.97 -3.67
CA SER A 86 19.88 4.00 -2.98
C SER A 86 21.06 3.52 -3.83
N TYR A 87 20.95 3.53 -5.16
CA TYR A 87 22.02 3.17 -6.10
C TYR A 87 22.56 4.40 -6.85
N GLY A 88 22.61 5.55 -6.20
CA GLY A 88 23.07 6.80 -6.81
C GLY A 88 24.35 6.60 -7.62
N VAL A 89 24.22 6.72 -8.94
CA VAL A 89 25.27 7.15 -9.85
C VAL A 89 24.99 8.60 -10.17
#